data_AF-A0A7K7KRR4-F1
#
_entry.id   AF-A0A7K7KRR4-F1
#
_cell.length_a   1.000
_cell.length_b   1.000
_cell.length_c   1.000
_cell.angle_alpha   90.00
_cell.angle_beta   90.00
_cell.angle_gamma   90.00
#
_symmetry.space_group_name_H-M   'P 1'
#
loop_
_entity.id
_entity.type
_entity.pdbx_description
1 polymer ?
#
loop_
_entity_poly.entity_id
_entity_poly.type
_entity_poly.pdbx_seq_one_letter_code
_entity_poly.pdbx_strand_id
1 'polypeptide(L)'
;DLSTGIVYRRRIATCKNVIPEILRKVTAWGRSVSALKVPDIYLEEESWLNMQKRNMSMKTHCLTWTQYASLSEESVFRESLENPNWTDFTQKGRISVTGAGLLNRVLESFAQSFLKQGVKK
;
A
#
# COMPACT_ATOMS: atom_id res chain seq x y z
N ASP A 1 24.23 -0.39 4.62
CA ASP A 1 25.48 -0.85 5.26
C ASP A 1 26.54 -0.92 4.17
N LEU A 2 27.58 -0.10 4.28
CA LEU A 2 28.62 0.01 3.26
C LEU A 2 29.36 -1.33 3.06
N SER A 3 29.37 -2.21 4.05
CA SER A 3 30.04 -3.53 3.98
C SER A 3 29.28 -4.54 3.11
N THR A 4 27.95 -4.42 3.00
CA THR A 4 27.11 -5.30 2.18
C THR A 4 26.78 -4.74 0.81
N GLY A 5 27.11 -3.47 0.53
CA GLY A 5 26.72 -2.77 -0.69
C GLY A 5 25.20 -2.51 -0.79
N ILE A 6 24.48 -2.64 0.32
CA ILE A 6 23.03 -2.43 0.39
C ILE A 6 22.75 -1.01 0.90
N VAL A 7 22.05 -0.24 0.07
CA VAL A 7 21.49 1.07 0.42
C VAL A 7 20.10 0.87 0.97
N TYR A 8 19.93 1.11 2.27
CA TYR A 8 18.63 1.12 2.92
C TYR A 8 18.05 2.53 2.92
N ARG A 9 16.74 2.65 2.70
CA ARG A 9 16.03 3.92 2.84
C ARG A 9 14.61 3.67 3.36
N ARG A 10 14.21 4.49 4.34
CA ARG A 10 12.85 4.56 4.88
C ARG A 10 12.26 5.94 4.62
N ARG A 11 11.00 5.99 4.20
CA ARG A 11 10.29 7.24 3.88
C ARG A 11 8.83 7.15 4.32
N ILE A 12 8.24 8.32 4.58
CA ILE A 12 6.80 8.47 4.73
C ILE A 12 6.26 9.13 3.46
N ALA A 13 5.37 8.44 2.77
CA ALA A 13 4.61 8.99 1.65
C ALA A 13 3.26 9.51 2.17
N THR A 14 2.83 10.66 1.65
CA THR A 14 1.53 11.26 1.94
C THR A 14 0.66 11.16 0.70
N CYS A 15 -0.47 10.48 0.82
CA CYS A 15 -1.44 10.31 -0.25
C CYS A 15 -2.76 11.00 0.15
N LYS A 16 -3.42 11.67 -0.79
CA LYS A 16 -4.77 12.18 -0.54
C LYS A 16 -5.70 11.02 -0.24
N ASN A 17 -6.64 11.22 0.68
CA ASN A 17 -7.69 10.26 0.92
C ASN A 17 -8.48 10.01 -0.39
N VAL A 18 -8.46 8.77 -0.86
CA VAL A 18 -9.13 8.31 -2.08
C VAL A 18 -10.48 7.63 -1.82
N ILE A 19 -10.87 7.45 -0.55
CA ILE A 19 -12.13 6.80 -0.19
C ILE A 19 -13.29 7.69 -0.66
N PRO A 20 -14.29 7.17 -1.38
CA PRO A 20 -15.46 7.94 -1.78
C PRO A 20 -16.13 8.64 -0.60
N GLU A 21 -16.60 9.88 -0.81
CA GLU A 21 -17.20 10.68 0.26
C GLU A 21 -18.44 9.99 0.87
N ILE A 22 -19.18 9.23 0.08
CA ILE A 22 -20.32 8.44 0.56
C ILE A 22 -19.89 7.43 1.63
N LEU A 23 -18.71 6.81 1.47
CA LEU A 23 -18.10 5.87 2.43
C LEU A 23 -17.50 6.61 3.63
N ARG A 24 -17.07 7.87 3.47
CA ARG A 24 -16.62 8.73 4.58
C ARG A 24 -17.77 9.22 5.47
N LYS A 25 -19.00 9.17 4.97
CA LYS A 25 -20.21 9.69 5.63
C LYS A 25 -21.14 8.60 6.18
N VAL A 26 -20.85 7.31 5.96
CA VAL A 26 -21.82 6.25 6.33
C VAL A 26 -22.01 6.19 7.83
N THR A 27 -23.18 6.67 8.25
CA THR A 27 -23.79 6.48 9.55
C THR A 27 -24.28 5.04 9.64
N ALA A 28 -23.49 4.14 10.22
CA ALA A 28 -24.05 2.87 10.67
C ALA A 28 -24.90 3.15 11.92
N TRP A 29 -26.22 2.99 11.82
CA TRP A 29 -27.14 2.92 12.97
C TRP A 29 -27.04 4.10 13.95
N GLY A 30 -27.15 5.34 13.45
CA GLY A 30 -27.22 6.53 14.32
C GLY A 30 -25.91 6.93 15.01
N ARG A 31 -24.79 6.25 14.74
CA ARG A 31 -23.44 6.70 15.14
C ARG A 31 -22.64 7.12 13.90
N SER A 32 -22.08 8.33 13.93
CA SER A 32 -21.15 8.79 12.89
C SER A 32 -19.89 7.93 12.92
N VAL A 33 -19.67 7.13 11.88
CA VAL A 33 -18.37 6.47 11.65
C VAL A 33 -17.49 7.48 10.92
N SER A 34 -17.02 8.50 11.64
CA SER A 34 -16.06 9.50 11.14
C SER A 34 -14.66 8.93 10.91
N ALA A 35 -14.48 7.64 11.15
CA ALA A 35 -13.17 7.03 11.25
C ALA A 35 -12.43 6.87 9.91
N LEU A 36 -13.17 6.89 8.79
CA LEU A 36 -12.61 6.91 7.42
C LEU A 36 -12.41 8.34 6.89
N LYS A 37 -12.78 9.37 7.66
CA LYS A 37 -12.66 10.79 7.31
C LYS A 37 -11.34 11.36 7.83
N VAL A 38 -10.24 10.91 7.26
CA VAL A 38 -8.91 11.52 7.44
C VAL A 38 -8.57 12.39 6.23
N PRO A 39 -7.82 13.49 6.40
CA PRO A 39 -7.42 14.35 5.28
C PRO A 39 -6.43 13.62 4.35
N ASP A 40 -5.45 12.95 4.95
CA ASP A 40 -4.35 12.29 4.25
C ASP A 40 -4.16 10.86 4.76
N ILE A 41 -3.68 10.01 3.87
CA ILE A 41 -3.26 8.64 4.12
C ILE A 41 -1.73 8.64 4.14
N TYR A 42 -1.14 8.24 5.25
CA TYR A 42 0.30 8.08 5.39
C TYR A 42 0.70 6.63 5.12
N LEU A 43 1.68 6.44 4.26
CA LEU A 43 2.31 5.15 3.99
C LEU A 43 3.77 5.22 4.45
N GLU A 44 4.23 4.20 5.14
CA GLU A 44 5.64 4.00 5.38
C GLU A 44 6.20 3.03 4.33
N GLU A 45 7.27 3.46 3.68
CA GLU A 45 8.00 2.67 2.69
C GLU A 45 9.43 2.45 3.15
N GLU A 46 9.83 1.19 3.18
CA GLU A 46 11.20 0.75 3.37
C GLU A 46 11.72 0.13 2.08
N SER A 47 12.97 0.40 1.74
CA SER A 47 13.63 -0.09 0.53
C SER A 47 15.05 -0.53 0.82
N TRP A 48 15.47 -1.61 0.18
CA TRP A 48 16.81 -2.19 0.26
C TRP A 48 17.32 -2.37 -1.16
N LEU A 49 18.16 -1.44 -1.63
CA LEU A 49 18.79 -1.49 -2.94
C LEU A 49 20.17 -2.14 -2.82
N ASN A 50 20.33 -3.30 -3.46
CA ASN A 50 21.62 -3.97 -3.60
C ASN A 50 22.21 -3.68 -4.97
N MET A 51 23.22 -2.81 -5.02
CA MET A 51 23.87 -2.41 -6.26
C MET A 51 24.68 -3.55 -6.90
N GLN A 52 25.25 -4.45 -6.09
CA GLN A 52 26.06 -5.57 -6.57
C GLN A 52 25.21 -6.66 -7.22
N LYS A 53 24.06 -6.97 -6.62
CA LYS A 53 23.09 -7.96 -7.13
C LYS A 53 22.05 -7.35 -8.07
N ARG A 54 22.16 -6.04 -8.35
CA ARG A 54 21.24 -5.26 -9.20
C ARG A 54 19.76 -5.57 -8.91
N ASN A 55 19.41 -5.54 -7.63
CA ASN A 55 18.04 -5.73 -7.19
C ASN A 55 17.64 -4.75 -6.10
N MET A 56 16.35 -4.52 -5.99
CA MET A 56 15.76 -3.72 -4.94
C MET A 56 14.52 -4.43 -4.39
N SER A 57 14.48 -4.60 -3.08
CA SER A 57 13.26 -5.03 -2.38
C SER A 57 12.64 -3.81 -1.71
N MET A 58 11.32 -3.74 -1.72
CA MET A 58 10.56 -2.69 -1.05
C MET A 58 9.43 -3.29 -0.23
N LYS A 59 9.13 -2.65 0.90
CA LYS A 59 7.99 -2.94 1.75
C LYS A 59 7.26 -1.66 2.06
N THR A 60 5.96 -1.65 1.84
CA THR A 60 5.11 -0.50 2.12
C THR A 60 3.98 -0.93 3.03
N HIS A 61 3.66 -0.13 4.04
CA HIS A 61 2.48 -0.35 4.85
C HIS A 61 1.79 0.95 5.21
N CYS A 62 0.47 0.88 5.42
CA CYS A 62 -0.32 2.05 5.78
C CYS A 62 -0.20 2.35 7.27
N LEU A 63 0.10 3.61 7.60
CA LEU A 63 0.15 4.12 8.97
C LEU A 63 -1.19 4.73 9.41
N THR A 64 -2.03 5.15 8.46
CA THR A 64 -3.38 5.65 8.72
C THR A 64 -4.40 4.52 8.67
N TRP A 65 -5.53 4.65 9.38
CA TRP A 65 -6.63 3.69 9.38
C TRP A 65 -6.33 2.28 9.88
N THR A 66 -5.20 2.06 10.54
CA THR A 66 -4.76 0.73 11.01
C THR A 66 -5.77 0.01 11.92
N GLN A 67 -6.73 0.73 12.50
CA GLN A 67 -7.84 0.18 13.29
C GLN A 67 -8.99 -0.41 12.45
N TYR A 68 -9.09 -0.06 11.16
CA TYR A 68 -10.20 -0.44 10.26
C TYR A 68 -9.73 -1.18 9.02
N ALA A 69 -8.52 -0.87 8.57
CA ALA A 69 -7.90 -1.56 7.47
C ALA A 69 -6.38 -1.53 7.60
N SER A 70 -5.74 -2.63 7.21
CA SER A 70 -4.32 -2.65 6.93
C SER A 70 -4.11 -2.84 5.42
N LEU A 71 -3.16 -2.08 4.89
CA LEU A 71 -2.59 -2.27 3.57
C LEU A 71 -1.11 -2.55 3.77
N SER A 72 -0.64 -3.65 3.19
CA SER A 72 0.78 -3.99 3.12
C SER A 72 1.12 -4.42 1.71
N GLU A 73 2.25 -3.96 1.19
CA GLU A 73 2.77 -4.31 -0.11
C GLU A 73 4.23 -4.71 0.02
N GLU A 74 4.62 -5.75 -0.72
CA GLU A 74 6.00 -6.11 -0.95
C GLU A 74 6.27 -6.12 -2.45
N SER A 75 7.35 -5.48 -2.88
CA SER A 75 7.74 -5.46 -4.28
C SER A 75 9.24 -5.70 -4.45
N VAL A 76 9.60 -6.29 -5.59
CA VAL A 76 10.97 -6.63 -5.96
C VAL A 76 11.22 -6.19 -7.39
N PHE A 77 12.27 -5.39 -7.55
CA PHE A 77 12.88 -5.05 -8.84
C PHE A 77 14.15 -5.88 -8.98
N ARG A 78 14.32 -6.53 -10.11
CA ARG A 78 15.51 -7.34 -10.41
C ARG A 78 15.81 -7.31 -11.90
N GLU A 79 17.03 -7.65 -12.28
CA GLU A 79 17.35 -7.89 -13.69
C GLU A 79 16.43 -8.94 -14.30
N SER A 80 15.97 -8.67 -15.53
CA SER A 80 15.19 -9.65 -16.28
C SER A 80 16.07 -10.80 -16.76
N LEU A 81 15.55 -12.03 -16.65
CA LEU A 81 16.23 -13.21 -17.17
C LEU A 81 16.14 -13.30 -18.71
N GLU A 82 15.18 -12.59 -19.31
CA GLU A 82 14.93 -12.61 -20.76
C GLU A 82 15.76 -11.55 -21.51
N ASN A 83 16.00 -10.40 -20.89
CA ASN A 83 16.76 -9.30 -21.47
C ASN A 83 17.56 -8.53 -20.41
N PRO A 84 18.91 -8.48 -20.48
CA PRO A 84 19.74 -7.82 -19.48
C PRO A 84 19.55 -6.30 -19.39
N ASN A 85 18.88 -5.69 -20.37
CA ASN A 85 18.52 -4.27 -20.39
C ASN A 85 17.13 -4.00 -19.78
N TRP A 86 16.39 -5.03 -19.37
CA TRP A 86 15.08 -4.90 -18.74
C TRP A 86 15.15 -5.15 -17.23
N THR A 87 14.16 -4.61 -16.52
CA THR A 87 13.97 -4.85 -15.09
C THR A 87 12.63 -5.55 -14.90
N ASP A 88 12.66 -6.74 -14.33
CA ASP A 88 11.46 -7.43 -13.88
C ASP A 88 10.96 -6.76 -12.60
N PHE A 89 9.66 -6.47 -12.59
CA PHE A 89 8.97 -5.95 -11.44
C PHE A 89 7.92 -6.96 -10.96
N THR A 90 8.01 -7.38 -9.70
CA THR A 90 7.01 -8.23 -9.07
C THR A 90 6.48 -7.54 -7.82
N GLN A 91 5.16 -7.42 -7.71
CA GLN A 91 4.49 -6.77 -6.59
C GLN A 91 3.41 -7.69 -6.02
N LYS A 92 3.33 -7.75 -4.69
CA LYS A 92 2.29 -8.46 -3.95
C LYS A 92 1.72 -7.53 -2.90
N GLY A 93 0.43 -7.27 -3.01
CA GLY A 93 -0.31 -6.47 -2.03
C GLY A 93 -1.26 -7.34 -1.21
N ARG A 94 -1.49 -6.94 0.05
CA ARG A 94 -2.55 -7.45 0.90
C ARG A 94 -3.31 -6.28 1.48
N ILE A 95 -4.63 -6.33 1.36
CA ILE A 95 -5.55 -5.46 2.10
C ILE A 95 -6.34 -6.34 3.05
N SER A 96 -6.45 -5.93 4.30
CA SER A 96 -7.31 -6.56 5.29
C SER A 96 -8.21 -5.49 5.88
N VAL A 97 -9.52 -5.71 5.80
CA VAL A 97 -10.53 -4.80 6.37
C VAL A 97 -11.10 -5.46 7.61
N THR A 98 -11.05 -4.78 8.74
CA THR A 98 -11.57 -5.25 10.02
C THR A 98 -12.47 -4.19 10.64
N GLY A 99 -13.46 -4.60 11.43
CA GLY A 99 -14.27 -3.66 12.21
C GLY A 99 -15.30 -2.81 11.44
N ALA A 100 -15.54 -3.06 10.14
CA ALA A 100 -16.55 -2.31 9.35
C ALA A 100 -17.91 -3.01 9.21
N GLY A 101 -18.11 -4.18 9.85
CA GLY A 101 -19.41 -4.86 9.92
C GLY A 101 -20.05 -5.13 8.55
N LEU A 102 -21.30 -4.70 8.37
CA LEU A 102 -22.08 -4.88 7.13
C LEU A 102 -21.45 -4.23 5.89
N LEU A 103 -20.50 -3.30 6.06
CA LEU A 103 -19.81 -2.61 4.97
C LEU A 103 -18.56 -3.32 4.47
N ASN A 104 -18.14 -4.43 5.10
CA ASN A 104 -16.93 -5.16 4.75
C ASN A 104 -16.86 -5.51 3.25
N ARG A 105 -17.96 -6.01 2.66
CA ARG A 105 -18.00 -6.36 1.22
C ARG A 105 -17.82 -5.16 0.29
N VAL A 106 -18.37 -4.01 0.66
CA VAL A 106 -18.26 -2.78 -0.14
C VAL A 106 -16.84 -2.23 -0.08
N LEU A 107 -16.24 -2.20 1.11
CA LEU A 107 -14.85 -1.78 1.31
C LEU A 107 -13.86 -2.72 0.63
N GLU A 108 -14.11 -4.03 0.68
CA GLU A 108 -13.30 -5.03 -0.01
C GLU A 108 -13.37 -4.84 -1.53
N SER A 109 -14.55 -4.64 -2.10
CA SER A 109 -14.72 -4.37 -3.54
C SER A 109 -14.02 -3.08 -3.97
N PHE A 110 -14.11 -2.02 -3.15
CA PHE A 110 -13.36 -0.78 -3.38
C PHE A 110 -11.85 -1.02 -3.34
N ALA A 111 -11.34 -1.71 -2.30
CA ALA A 111 -9.93 -2.04 -2.13
C ALA A 111 -9.37 -2.82 -3.32
N GLN A 112 -10.08 -3.84 -3.78
CA GLN A 112 -9.69 -4.62 -4.96
C GLN A 112 -9.63 -3.76 -6.23
N SER A 113 -10.62 -2.88 -6.42
CA SER A 113 -10.67 -1.99 -7.57
C SER A 113 -9.53 -0.97 -7.53
N PHE A 114 -9.24 -0.42 -6.35
CA PHE A 114 -8.15 0.52 -6.13
C PHE A 114 -6.79 -0.12 -6.45
N LEU A 115 -6.51 -1.34 -5.96
CA LEU A 115 -5.27 -2.05 -6.28
C LEU A 115 -5.13 -2.32 -7.78
N LYS A 116 -6.20 -2.80 -8.44
CA LYS A 116 -6.17 -3.06 -9.89
C LYS A 116 -5.90 -1.81 -10.72
N GLN A 117 -6.35 -0.65 -10.26
CA GLN A 117 -6.06 0.63 -10.92
C GLN A 117 -4.66 1.14 -10.57
N GLY A 118 -4.22 0.97 -9.32
CA GLY A 118 -2.89 1.35 -8.85
C GLY A 118 -1.77 0.64 -9.62
N VAL A 119 -1.93 -0.66 -9.90
CA VAL A 119 -0.95 -1.44 -10.70
C VAL A 119 -0.78 -0.90 -12.13
N LYS A 120 -1.77 -0.15 -12.66
CA LYS A 120 -1.72 0.40 -14.03
C LYS A 120 -1.15 1.83 -14.10
N LYS A 121 -0.99 2.51 -12.96
CA LYS A 121 -0.47 3.87 -12.88
C LYS A 121 1.01 3.86 -12.58
#